data_AF-A0A9J6EAS4-F1
#
_entry.id   AF-A0A9J6EAS4-F1
#
_cell.length_a   1.000
_cell.length_b   1.000
_cell.length_c   1.000
_cell.angle_alpha   90.00
_cell.angle_beta   90.00
_cell.angle_gamma   90.00
#
_symmetry.space_group_name_H-M   'P 1'
#
loop_
_entity.id
_entity.type
_entity.pdbx_description
1 polymer ?
#
loop_
_entity_poly.entity_id
_entity_poly.type
_entity_poly.pdbx_seq_one_letter_code
_entity_poly.pdbx_strand_id
1 'polypeptide(L)'
;MNGQRPVQVFSPPVTTALKLLQKQAGHTCNARFAGFGATMQFMDTVHRWFVLMDVNNCTQNIHQKKADCKQFESAGDEQLIWLETSFLDYLADLKSQCLANNFLTKETSEGLVITTRSKVECIRYLLEEISFHLVLKRKTSSDPIESFLGWLRKSAGSNDHMDVRAVLTSIEKALKTGVASASSTSNIMAAEESNCLSMLPQHKNTRVQTSEEFPADARIELIERLNGDKPLFPTLDVAALAMVGGYLARAV
;
A
#
# COMPACT_ATOMS: atom_id res chain seq x y z
N MET A 1 3.08 5.33 10.53
CA MET A 1 2.53 6.66 10.20
C MET A 1 1.21 6.45 9.46
N ASN A 2 0.14 7.20 9.76
CA ASN A 2 -1.19 6.94 9.19
C ASN A 2 -1.50 7.87 8.00
N GLY A 3 -1.36 7.36 6.77
CA GLY A 3 -1.69 8.09 5.53
C GLY A 3 -3.19 8.34 5.32
N GLN A 4 -4.08 7.68 6.07
CA GLN A 4 -5.53 7.87 5.92
C GLN A 4 -6.01 9.20 6.53
N ARG A 5 -5.36 9.69 7.59
CA ARG A 5 -5.80 10.92 8.27
C ARG A 5 -5.71 12.14 7.36
N PRO A 6 -4.59 12.43 6.65
CA PRO A 6 -4.53 13.53 5.70
C PRO A 6 -5.58 13.40 4.59
N VAL A 7 -5.77 12.19 4.03
CA VAL A 7 -6.76 11.94 2.98
C VAL A 7 -8.20 12.24 3.45
N GLN A 8 -8.51 11.90 4.71
CA GLN A 8 -9.81 12.21 5.31
C GLN A 8 -10.01 13.72 5.54
N VAL A 9 -8.96 14.44 5.94
CA VAL A 9 -9.01 15.89 6.13
C VAL A 9 -9.34 16.59 4.81
N PHE A 10 -8.68 16.22 3.72
CA PHE A 10 -8.90 16.80 2.39
C PHE A 10 -10.07 16.14 1.63
N SER A 11 -10.96 15.42 2.31
CA SER A 11 -12.01 14.66 1.62
C SER A 11 -13.19 15.55 1.17
N PRO A 12 -13.90 15.18 0.09
CA PRO A 12 -15.05 15.94 -0.41
C PRO A 12 -16.15 16.19 0.63
N PRO A 13 -16.48 15.25 1.55
CA PRO A 13 -17.44 15.52 2.62
C PRO A 13 -17.02 16.69 3.51
N VAL A 14 -15.74 16.80 3.86
CA VAL A 14 -15.21 17.90 4.68
C VAL A 14 -15.31 19.22 3.92
N THR A 15 -14.83 19.27 2.67
CA THR A 15 -14.90 20.50 1.88
C THR A 15 -16.35 20.92 1.61
N THR A 16 -17.27 19.97 1.41
CA THR A 16 -18.70 20.25 1.22
C THR A 16 -19.36 20.78 2.49
N ALA A 17 -19.01 20.25 3.65
CA ALA A 17 -19.46 20.79 4.94
C ALA A 17 -18.96 22.23 5.12
N LEU A 18 -17.70 22.51 4.78
CA LEU A 18 -17.17 23.89 4.81
C LEU A 18 -17.90 24.82 3.82
N LYS A 19 -18.23 24.33 2.61
CA LYS A 19 -19.07 25.07 1.64
C LYS A 19 -20.43 25.43 2.22
N LEU A 20 -21.06 24.51 2.95
CA LEU A 20 -22.34 24.75 3.61
C LEU A 20 -22.21 25.79 4.74
N LEU A 21 -21.18 25.65 5.58
CA LEU A 21 -20.92 26.60 6.67
C LEU A 21 -20.59 28.00 6.16
N GLN A 22 -19.86 28.12 5.04
CA GLN A 22 -19.63 29.42 4.41
C GLN A 22 -20.94 30.08 3.97
N LYS A 23 -21.85 29.32 3.37
CA LYS A 23 -23.17 29.82 2.93
C LYS A 23 -24.07 30.26 4.08
N GLN A 24 -23.92 29.63 5.24
CA GLN A 24 -24.72 29.91 6.44
C GLN A 24 -24.02 30.87 7.42
N ALA A 25 -22.86 31.41 7.04
CA ALA A 25 -22.05 32.28 7.88
C ALA A 25 -22.84 33.55 8.28
N GLY A 26 -22.94 33.80 9.58
CA GLY A 26 -23.71 34.93 10.12
C GLY A 26 -25.20 34.64 10.34
N HIS A 27 -25.72 33.51 9.84
CA HIS A 27 -27.10 33.06 10.10
C HIS A 27 -27.15 31.98 11.18
N THR A 28 -26.70 30.76 10.84
CA THR A 28 -26.73 29.61 11.75
C THR A 28 -25.34 29.19 12.23
N CYS A 29 -24.28 29.79 11.69
CA CYS A 29 -22.91 29.55 12.11
C CYS A 29 -22.10 30.84 12.17
N ASN A 30 -20.90 30.73 12.75
CA ASN A 30 -20.02 31.87 13.00
C ASN A 30 -19.69 32.64 11.72
N ALA A 31 -19.74 33.97 11.75
CA ALA A 31 -19.39 34.83 10.62
C ALA A 31 -17.97 34.60 10.08
N ARG A 32 -17.05 34.06 10.90
CA ARG A 32 -15.68 33.69 10.48
C ARG A 32 -15.64 32.69 9.32
N PHE A 33 -16.66 31.85 9.16
CA PHE A 33 -16.73 30.89 8.04
C PHE A 33 -16.85 31.56 6.67
N ALA A 34 -17.26 32.83 6.61
CA ALA A 34 -17.32 33.58 5.35
C ALA A 34 -15.93 33.67 4.66
N GLY A 35 -14.85 33.76 5.46
CA GLY A 35 -13.47 33.92 4.98
C GLY A 35 -12.77 32.64 4.55
N PHE A 36 -13.42 31.47 4.56
CA PHE A 36 -12.75 30.18 4.35
C PHE A 36 -12.59 29.77 2.87
N GLY A 37 -12.95 30.64 1.93
CA GLY A 37 -12.90 30.34 0.49
C GLY A 37 -11.52 29.85 0.01
N ALA A 38 -10.45 30.52 0.44
CA ALA A 38 -9.07 30.15 0.08
C ALA A 38 -8.70 28.76 0.62
N THR A 39 -9.09 28.43 1.85
CA THR A 39 -8.86 27.10 2.44
C THR A 39 -9.59 26.02 1.67
N MET A 40 -10.84 26.28 1.29
CA MET A 40 -11.65 25.31 0.54
C MET A 40 -11.08 25.06 -0.85
N GLN A 41 -10.62 26.11 -1.54
CA GLN A 41 -9.92 25.99 -2.82
C GLN A 41 -8.64 25.16 -2.66
N PHE A 42 -7.83 25.44 -1.63
CA PHE A 42 -6.63 24.65 -1.34
C PHE A 42 -6.96 23.17 -1.11
N MET A 43 -7.98 22.88 -0.30
CA MET A 43 -8.40 21.51 0.00
C MET A 43 -8.87 20.77 -1.26
N ASP A 44 -9.69 21.42 -2.10
CA ASP A 44 -10.17 20.83 -3.36
C ASP A 44 -9.01 20.60 -4.35
N THR A 45 -8.08 21.55 -4.48
CA THR A 45 -6.91 21.43 -5.38
C THR A 45 -5.98 20.30 -4.95
N VAL A 46 -5.63 20.23 -3.65
CA VAL A 46 -4.77 19.16 -3.11
C VAL A 46 -5.45 17.81 -3.20
N HIS A 47 -6.76 17.72 -2.93
CA HIS A 47 -7.52 16.49 -3.09
C HIS A 47 -7.51 16.00 -4.53
N ARG A 48 -7.78 16.90 -5.48
CA ARG A 48 -7.77 16.56 -6.91
C ARG A 48 -6.40 16.09 -7.37
N TRP A 49 -5.34 16.78 -6.97
CA TRP A 49 -3.97 16.32 -7.22
C TRP A 49 -3.73 14.91 -6.67
N PHE A 50 -4.12 14.63 -5.42
CA PHE A 50 -3.95 13.32 -4.82
C PHE A 50 -4.72 12.22 -5.57
N VAL A 51 -5.98 12.46 -5.90
CA VAL A 51 -6.82 11.52 -6.64
C VAL A 51 -6.22 11.20 -8.01
N LEU A 52 -5.77 12.23 -8.71
CA LEU A 52 -5.06 12.04 -9.97
C LEU A 52 -3.80 11.20 -9.72
N MET A 53 -2.99 11.49 -8.71
CA MET A 53 -1.74 10.75 -8.49
C MET A 53 -1.90 9.29 -8.03
N ASP A 54 -3.12 8.88 -7.63
CA ASP A 54 -3.45 7.56 -7.04
C ASP A 54 -4.46 6.72 -7.88
N VAL A 55 -4.50 6.91 -9.21
CA VAL A 55 -5.35 6.07 -10.08
C VAL A 55 -4.83 4.62 -10.11
N ASN A 56 -5.65 3.69 -9.59
CA ASN A 56 -5.25 2.29 -9.36
C ASN A 56 -5.83 1.28 -10.36
N ASN A 57 -7.00 1.55 -10.93
CA ASN A 57 -7.66 0.60 -11.82
C ASN A 57 -8.57 1.32 -12.82
N CYS A 58 -9.01 0.61 -13.85
CA CYS A 58 -9.83 1.16 -14.93
C CYS A 58 -11.33 1.22 -14.62
N THR A 59 -11.77 0.75 -13.44
CA THR A 59 -13.19 0.67 -13.06
C THR A 59 -13.57 1.63 -11.93
N GLN A 60 -12.58 2.27 -11.29
CA GLN A 60 -12.77 3.15 -10.14
C GLN A 60 -13.60 4.36 -10.52
N ASN A 61 -13.35 4.95 -11.69
CA ASN A 61 -14.14 6.06 -12.22
C ASN A 61 -15.61 5.70 -12.42
N ILE A 62 -15.91 4.47 -12.87
CA ILE A 62 -17.26 3.96 -13.12
C ILE A 62 -17.97 3.74 -11.77
N HIS A 63 -17.34 2.97 -10.87
CA HIS A 63 -17.96 2.60 -9.60
C HIS A 63 -18.14 3.80 -8.66
N GLN A 64 -17.15 4.69 -8.61
CA GLN A 64 -17.20 5.88 -7.74
C GLN A 64 -17.83 7.10 -8.43
N LYS A 65 -18.15 7.00 -9.73
CA LYS A 65 -18.64 8.12 -10.57
C LYS A 65 -17.73 9.35 -10.49
N LYS A 66 -16.42 9.13 -10.51
CA LYS A 66 -15.39 10.18 -10.43
C LYS A 66 -14.56 10.24 -11.71
N ALA A 67 -14.70 11.32 -12.48
CA ALA A 67 -13.98 11.50 -13.73
C ALA A 67 -12.45 11.59 -13.53
N ASP A 68 -11.99 12.27 -12.46
CA ASP A 68 -10.56 12.39 -12.11
C ASP A 68 -9.92 11.04 -11.70
N CYS A 69 -10.70 9.96 -11.56
CA CYS A 69 -10.17 8.61 -11.32
C CYS A 69 -9.99 7.79 -12.61
N LYS A 70 -10.19 8.40 -13.79
CA LYS A 70 -10.03 7.69 -15.07
C LYS A 70 -8.52 7.46 -15.33
N GLN A 71 -8.20 6.29 -15.88
CA GLN A 71 -6.88 6.00 -16.42
C GLN A 71 -6.49 6.98 -17.54
N PHE A 72 -5.20 7.18 -17.73
CA PHE A 72 -4.72 7.95 -18.88
C PHE A 72 -4.67 7.09 -20.12
N GLU A 73 -5.28 7.58 -21.19
CA GLU A 73 -5.35 6.93 -22.50
C GLU A 73 -4.70 7.80 -23.57
N SER A 74 -4.59 9.12 -23.33
CA SER A 74 -3.98 10.06 -24.26
C SER A 74 -3.03 11.02 -23.54
N ALA A 75 -1.93 11.36 -24.20
CA ALA A 75 -1.02 12.41 -23.74
C ALA A 75 -1.68 13.81 -23.73
N GLY A 76 -2.76 13.99 -24.50
CA GLY A 76 -3.57 15.21 -24.52
C GLY A 76 -4.72 15.24 -23.51
N ASP A 77 -4.77 14.29 -22.56
CA ASP A 77 -5.86 14.24 -21.58
C ASP A 77 -5.90 15.53 -20.72
N GLU A 78 -7.09 16.11 -20.55
CA GLU A 78 -7.30 17.34 -19.75
C GLU A 78 -6.75 17.21 -18.32
N GLN A 79 -6.81 16.00 -17.77
CA GLN A 79 -6.26 15.66 -16.45
C GLN A 79 -4.73 15.84 -16.39
N LEU A 80 -4.03 15.53 -17.48
CA LEU A 80 -2.57 15.65 -17.56
C LEU A 80 -2.17 17.11 -17.72
N ILE A 81 -2.90 17.83 -18.58
CA ILE A 81 -2.74 19.28 -18.76
C ILE A 81 -2.97 20.01 -17.44
N TRP A 82 -4.01 19.64 -16.68
CA TRP A 82 -4.30 20.25 -15.38
C TRP A 82 -3.17 20.06 -14.36
N LEU A 83 -2.54 18.87 -14.33
CA LEU A 83 -1.40 18.60 -13.44
C LEU A 83 -0.16 19.45 -13.79
N GLU A 84 0.11 19.63 -15.08
CA GLU A 84 1.29 20.35 -15.55
C GLU A 84 1.13 21.86 -15.45
N THR A 85 -0.03 22.38 -15.83
CA THR A 85 -0.28 23.82 -15.92
C THR A 85 -1.01 24.32 -14.68
N SER A 86 -2.31 24.04 -14.59
CA SER A 86 -3.20 24.61 -13.56
C SER A 86 -2.73 24.36 -12.13
N PHE A 87 -2.22 23.16 -11.82
CA PHE A 87 -1.76 22.84 -10.48
C PHE A 87 -0.40 23.49 -10.14
N LEU A 88 0.56 23.50 -11.08
CA LEU A 88 1.86 24.10 -10.83
C LEU A 88 1.77 25.63 -10.78
N ASP A 89 0.95 26.24 -11.62
CA ASP A 89 0.66 27.68 -11.59
C ASP A 89 -0.02 28.05 -10.27
N TYR A 90 -1.01 27.26 -9.83
CA TYR A 90 -1.64 27.44 -8.51
C TYR A 90 -0.62 27.36 -7.36
N LEU A 91 0.33 26.43 -7.41
CA LEU A 91 1.39 26.34 -6.38
C LEU A 91 2.34 27.53 -6.41
N ALA A 92 2.67 28.05 -7.60
CA ALA A 92 3.50 29.25 -7.75
C ALA A 92 2.78 30.49 -7.19
N ASP A 93 1.50 30.65 -7.52
CA ASP A 93 0.64 31.71 -7.01
C ASP A 93 0.53 31.63 -5.49
N LEU A 94 0.24 30.44 -4.95
CA LEU A 94 0.17 30.20 -3.51
C LEU A 94 1.48 30.55 -2.81
N LYS A 95 2.62 30.18 -3.40
CA LYS A 95 3.95 30.51 -2.86
C LYS A 95 4.21 32.02 -2.86
N SER A 96 3.76 32.75 -3.88
CA SER A 96 3.95 34.20 -3.97
C SER A 96 3.07 34.99 -2.98
N GLN A 97 1.90 34.45 -2.63
CA GLN A 97 0.94 35.09 -1.73
C GLN A 97 1.16 34.72 -0.25
N CYS A 98 1.88 33.64 0.04
CA CYS A 98 2.20 33.22 1.39
C CYS A 98 3.42 33.96 1.97
N LEU A 99 3.38 34.23 3.28
CA LEU A 99 4.57 34.57 4.05
C LEU A 99 5.53 33.36 4.06
N ALA A 100 6.85 33.59 4.11
CA ALA A 100 7.87 32.55 4.00
C ALA A 100 7.69 31.37 4.98
N ASN A 101 7.14 31.63 6.17
CA ASN A 101 6.91 30.61 7.21
C ASN A 101 5.54 29.93 7.16
N ASN A 102 4.64 30.39 6.27
CA ASN A 102 3.25 29.92 6.17
C ASN A 102 3.00 29.10 4.91
N PHE A 103 4.07 28.69 4.22
CA PHE A 103 4.01 27.82 3.05
C PHE A 103 4.55 26.41 3.39
N LEU A 104 4.48 25.50 2.42
CA LEU A 104 5.15 24.21 2.49
C LEU A 104 6.66 24.40 2.74
N THR A 105 7.29 23.45 3.42
CA THR A 105 8.75 23.46 3.54
C THR A 105 9.39 23.43 2.15
N LYS A 106 10.62 23.93 2.05
CA LYS A 106 11.35 23.96 0.77
C LYS A 106 11.36 22.58 0.12
N GLU A 107 11.72 21.56 0.89
CA GLU A 107 11.81 20.16 0.45
C GLU A 107 10.46 19.63 -0.04
N THR A 108 9.39 19.94 0.69
CA THR A 108 8.04 19.48 0.33
C THR A 108 7.58 20.16 -0.96
N SER A 109 7.82 21.46 -1.11
CA SER A 109 7.43 22.21 -2.31
C SER A 109 8.19 21.76 -3.56
N GLU A 110 9.51 21.58 -3.44
CA GLU A 110 10.36 21.11 -4.54
C GLU A 110 10.02 19.67 -4.91
N GLY A 111 9.83 18.81 -3.90
CA GLY A 111 9.41 17.42 -4.09
C GLY A 111 8.06 17.32 -4.80
N LEU A 112 7.09 18.18 -4.46
CA LEU A 112 5.77 18.22 -5.08
C LEU A 112 5.85 18.62 -6.57
N VAL A 113 6.66 19.63 -6.90
CA VAL A 113 6.86 20.08 -8.29
C VAL A 113 7.58 19.00 -9.10
N ILE A 114 8.69 18.46 -8.59
CA ILE A 114 9.47 17.43 -9.28
C ILE A 114 8.61 16.17 -9.48
N THR A 115 7.91 15.71 -8.45
CA THR A 115 7.05 14.52 -8.55
C THR A 115 5.97 14.70 -9.60
N THR A 116 5.33 15.88 -9.63
CA THR A 116 4.26 16.16 -10.60
C THR A 116 4.81 16.19 -12.02
N ARG A 117 5.89 16.93 -12.28
CA ARG A 117 6.52 17.01 -13.61
C ARG A 117 7.02 15.65 -14.07
N SER A 118 7.78 14.94 -13.23
CA SER A 118 8.32 13.63 -13.58
C SER A 118 7.23 12.60 -13.88
N LYS A 119 6.10 12.64 -13.15
CA LYS A 119 4.97 11.75 -13.47
C LYS A 119 4.32 12.11 -14.80
N VAL A 120 4.09 13.40 -15.07
CA VAL A 120 3.49 13.86 -16.34
C VAL A 120 4.34 13.41 -17.52
N GLU A 121 5.65 13.69 -17.48
CA GLU A 121 6.59 13.30 -18.53
C GLU A 121 6.69 11.79 -18.69
N CYS A 122 6.71 11.03 -17.59
CA CYS A 122 6.70 9.58 -17.64
C CYS A 122 5.45 9.03 -18.31
N ILE A 123 4.27 9.62 -18.05
CA ILE A 123 3.02 9.20 -18.69
C ILE A 123 3.04 9.48 -20.19
N ARG A 124 3.49 10.67 -20.60
CA ARG A 124 3.64 11.01 -22.03
C ARG A 124 4.55 10.02 -22.72
N TYR A 125 5.72 9.79 -22.15
CA TYR A 125 6.70 8.84 -22.68
C TYR A 125 6.13 7.42 -22.83
N LEU A 126 5.39 6.92 -21.83
CA LEU A 126 4.76 5.60 -21.90
C LEU A 126 3.68 5.51 -22.98
N LEU A 127 2.88 6.57 -23.16
CA LEU A 127 1.78 6.60 -24.13
C LEU A 127 2.26 6.85 -25.57
N GLU A 128 3.17 7.79 -25.78
CA GLU A 128 3.61 8.24 -27.10
C GLU A 128 4.78 7.42 -27.64
N GLU A 129 5.86 7.26 -26.86
CA GLU A 129 7.09 6.62 -27.32
C GLU A 129 7.01 5.09 -27.20
N ILE A 130 6.49 4.58 -26.08
CA ILE A 130 6.36 3.13 -25.85
C ILE A 130 5.03 2.58 -26.40
N SER A 131 4.09 3.46 -26.77
CA SER A 131 2.78 3.08 -27.32
C SER A 131 1.94 2.21 -26.38
N PHE A 132 1.97 2.47 -25.07
CA PHE A 132 1.08 1.79 -24.13
C PHE A 132 -0.37 2.25 -24.34
N HIS A 133 -1.31 1.31 -24.25
CA HIS A 133 -2.74 1.64 -24.38
C HIS A 133 -3.29 2.45 -23.20
N LEU A 134 -2.74 2.26 -22.00
CA LEU A 134 -3.15 2.98 -20.80
C LEU A 134 -2.04 3.02 -19.75
N VAL A 135 -2.11 4.00 -18.85
CA VAL A 135 -1.18 4.15 -17.72
C VAL A 135 -1.93 4.30 -16.39
N LEU A 136 -1.55 3.50 -15.39
CA LEU A 136 -2.06 3.54 -14.01
C LEU A 136 -1.00 4.11 -13.05
N LYS A 137 -1.30 5.27 -12.44
CA LYS A 137 -0.34 6.04 -11.64
C LYS A 137 -0.01 5.45 -10.27
N ARG A 138 -0.91 4.66 -9.65
CA ARG A 138 -0.65 4.10 -8.31
C ARG A 138 0.56 3.17 -8.30
N LYS A 139 0.86 2.53 -9.42
CA LYS A 139 1.98 1.58 -9.54
C LYS A 139 3.36 2.22 -9.43
N THR A 140 3.45 3.55 -9.46
CA THR A 140 4.71 4.30 -9.29
C THR A 140 4.92 4.81 -7.85
N SER A 141 4.15 4.33 -6.88
CA SER A 141 4.26 4.71 -5.46
C SER A 141 5.13 3.71 -4.68
N SER A 142 5.60 4.11 -3.50
CA SER A 142 6.30 3.23 -2.56
C SER A 142 5.36 2.29 -1.78
N ASP A 143 4.03 2.44 -1.91
CA ASP A 143 3.03 1.63 -1.19
C ASP A 143 3.29 0.12 -1.25
N PRO A 144 3.64 -0.50 -2.40
CA PRO A 144 3.91 -1.94 -2.45
C PRO A 144 5.15 -2.32 -1.65
N ILE A 145 6.19 -1.48 -1.66
CA ILE A 145 7.42 -1.68 -0.90
C ILE A 145 7.13 -1.54 0.60
N GLU A 146 6.38 -0.51 1.00
CA GLU A 146 5.96 -0.33 2.40
C GLU A 146 5.09 -1.49 2.91
N SER A 147 4.21 -2.01 2.05
CA SER A 147 3.39 -3.19 2.34
C SER A 147 4.27 -4.43 2.52
N PHE A 148 5.29 -4.61 1.67
CA PHE A 148 6.26 -5.69 1.79
C PHE A 148 7.09 -5.57 3.09
N LEU A 149 7.56 -4.37 3.43
CA LEU A 149 8.25 -4.12 4.71
C LEU A 149 7.33 -4.35 5.92
N GLY A 150 6.03 -4.06 5.79
CA GLY A 150 5.02 -4.41 6.78
C GLY A 150 4.82 -5.91 6.93
N TRP A 151 4.81 -6.64 5.81
CA TRP A 151 4.75 -8.10 5.82
C TRP A 151 6.00 -8.71 6.48
N LEU A 152 7.19 -8.19 6.16
CA LEU A 152 8.45 -8.63 6.77
C LEU A 152 8.38 -8.54 8.30
N ARG A 153 7.98 -7.39 8.85
CA ARG A 153 7.81 -7.23 10.31
C ARG A 153 6.80 -8.22 10.89
N LYS A 154 5.66 -8.40 10.23
CA LYS A 154 4.64 -9.39 10.67
C LYS A 154 5.15 -10.83 10.62
N SER A 155 6.03 -11.15 9.68
CA SER A 155 6.58 -12.50 9.52
C SER A 155 7.52 -12.90 10.67
N ALA A 156 8.07 -11.91 11.38
CA ALA A 156 8.88 -12.09 12.59
C ALA A 156 8.03 -12.10 13.88
N GLY A 157 6.70 -12.16 13.78
CA GLY A 157 5.79 -12.18 14.93
C GLY A 157 5.78 -10.84 15.66
N SER A 158 6.14 -10.85 16.95
CA SER A 158 6.19 -9.66 17.81
C SER A 158 7.51 -8.88 17.70
N ASN A 159 8.43 -9.26 16.80
CA ASN A 159 9.68 -8.54 16.62
C ASN A 159 9.54 -7.42 15.58
N ASP A 160 9.12 -6.24 16.02
CA ASP A 160 8.99 -5.05 15.16
C ASP A 160 10.35 -4.48 14.69
N HIS A 161 11.43 -4.74 15.43
CA HIS A 161 12.80 -4.31 15.12
C HIS A 161 13.63 -5.48 14.59
N MET A 162 13.48 -5.76 13.31
CA MET A 162 14.22 -6.85 12.68
C MET A 162 15.70 -6.49 12.49
N ASP A 163 16.59 -7.42 12.82
CA ASP A 163 17.98 -7.37 12.40
C ASP A 163 18.12 -7.84 10.94
N VAL A 164 19.30 -7.61 10.34
CA VAL A 164 19.56 -7.99 8.94
C VAL A 164 19.36 -9.49 8.73
N ARG A 165 19.67 -10.32 9.73
CA ARG A 165 19.50 -11.78 9.64
C ARG A 165 18.02 -12.16 9.55
N ALA A 166 17.17 -11.62 10.42
CA ALA A 166 15.73 -11.86 10.39
C ALA A 166 15.10 -11.39 9.07
N VAL A 167 15.55 -10.25 8.53
CA VAL A 167 15.13 -9.79 7.18
C VAL A 167 15.47 -10.84 6.13
N LEU A 168 16.73 -11.28 6.07
CA LEU A 168 17.20 -12.24 5.07
C LEU A 168 16.44 -13.57 5.16
N THR A 169 16.29 -14.13 6.36
CA THR A 169 15.55 -15.38 6.56
C THR A 169 14.07 -15.23 6.18
N SER A 170 13.46 -14.07 6.43
CA SER A 170 12.06 -13.83 6.07
C SER A 170 11.86 -13.70 4.56
N ILE A 171 12.79 -13.03 3.86
CA ILE A 171 12.80 -12.96 2.39
C ILE A 171 13.00 -14.36 1.80
N GLU A 172 13.98 -15.11 2.29
CA GLU A 172 14.27 -16.47 1.85
C GLU A 172 13.05 -17.39 2.06
N LYS A 173 12.38 -17.26 3.20
CA LYS A 173 11.12 -17.96 3.49
C LYS A 173 10.03 -17.55 2.50
N ALA A 174 9.86 -16.27 2.19
CA ALA A 174 8.87 -15.79 1.21
C ALA A 174 9.09 -16.46 -0.16
N LEU A 175 10.34 -16.49 -0.62
CA LEU A 175 10.73 -17.08 -1.90
C LEU A 175 10.53 -18.60 -1.92
N LYS A 176 10.96 -19.31 -0.87
CA LYS A 176 10.84 -20.78 -0.78
C LYS A 176 9.40 -21.26 -0.63
N THR A 177 8.56 -20.49 0.06
CA THR A 177 7.17 -20.88 0.36
C THR A 177 6.15 -20.35 -0.64
N GLY A 178 6.54 -19.43 -1.52
CA GLY A 178 5.62 -18.75 -2.44
C GLY A 178 4.55 -17.90 -1.72
N VAL A 179 4.71 -17.64 -0.42
CA VAL A 179 3.74 -16.86 0.38
C VAL A 179 3.62 -15.41 -0.12
N ALA A 180 4.67 -14.90 -0.76
CA ALA A 180 4.65 -13.66 -1.50
C ALA A 180 4.71 -13.99 -3.01
N SER A 181 3.56 -14.07 -3.66
CA SER A 181 3.44 -14.24 -5.10
C SER A 181 2.95 -12.96 -5.78
N ALA A 182 3.23 -12.84 -7.08
CA ALA A 182 2.62 -11.79 -7.89
C ALA A 182 1.10 -11.98 -7.88
N SER A 183 0.36 -10.87 -7.78
CA SER A 183 -1.11 -10.90 -7.90
C SER A 183 -1.50 -11.50 -9.27
N SER A 184 -2.55 -12.33 -9.29
CA SER A 184 -3.11 -12.91 -10.52
C SER A 184 -3.59 -11.86 -11.52
N THR A 185 -3.83 -10.62 -11.07
CA THR A 185 -4.21 -9.48 -11.93
C THR A 185 -3.04 -8.54 -12.23
N SER A 186 -1.80 -8.96 -11.98
CA SER A 186 -0.59 -8.18 -12.29
C SER A 186 -0.17 -8.38 -13.75
N ASN A 187 0.52 -7.39 -14.32
CA ASN A 187 1.11 -7.50 -15.67
C ASN A 187 2.43 -8.31 -15.68
N ILE A 188 2.76 -8.97 -14.57
CA ILE A 188 3.95 -9.82 -14.42
C ILE A 188 3.45 -11.26 -14.50
N MET A 189 4.02 -12.06 -15.40
CA MET A 189 3.71 -13.49 -15.47
C MET A 189 3.95 -14.11 -14.10
N ALA A 190 2.91 -14.73 -13.53
CA ALA A 190 3.09 -15.53 -12.34
C ALA A 190 4.12 -16.61 -12.68
N ALA A 191 5.11 -16.82 -11.80
CA ALA A 191 6.20 -17.76 -12.02
C ALA A 191 5.75 -19.23 -12.16
N GLU A 192 4.45 -19.51 -12.25
CA GLU A 192 3.89 -20.79 -12.67
C GLU A 192 4.24 -21.13 -14.13
N GLU A 193 4.57 -20.14 -14.97
CA GLU A 193 5.04 -20.39 -16.35
C GLU A 193 6.57 -20.54 -16.47
N SER A 194 7.32 -20.22 -15.42
CA SER A 194 8.73 -20.59 -15.34
C SER A 194 8.87 -21.92 -14.62
N ASN A 195 9.10 -22.98 -15.38
CA ASN A 195 9.45 -24.34 -14.95
C ASN A 195 10.72 -24.43 -14.05
N CYS A 196 11.14 -23.37 -13.37
CA CYS A 196 12.28 -23.36 -12.46
C CYS A 196 11.92 -23.74 -11.01
N LEU A 197 10.64 -23.68 -10.62
CA LEU A 197 10.17 -24.16 -9.31
C LEU A 197 9.65 -25.60 -9.33
N SER A 198 9.58 -26.25 -10.49
CA SER A 198 9.19 -27.68 -10.62
C SER A 198 10.22 -28.66 -10.03
N MET A 199 11.36 -28.17 -9.53
CA MET A 199 12.40 -28.98 -8.91
C MET A 199 12.30 -29.08 -7.38
N LEU A 200 11.35 -28.38 -6.74
CA LEU A 200 10.99 -28.74 -5.37
C LEU A 200 9.98 -29.88 -5.44
N PRO A 201 10.25 -31.05 -4.82
CA PRO A 201 9.33 -32.17 -4.86
C PRO A 201 7.98 -31.69 -4.31
N GLN A 202 6.98 -31.53 -5.19
CA GLN A 202 5.61 -31.49 -4.74
C GLN A 202 5.35 -32.84 -4.10
N HIS A 203 5.30 -32.87 -2.77
CA HIS A 203 4.82 -34.03 -2.04
C HIS A 203 3.40 -34.28 -2.54
N LYS A 204 3.22 -35.29 -3.37
CA LYS A 204 1.90 -35.76 -3.79
C LYS A 204 1.17 -36.08 -2.49
N ASN A 205 0.14 -35.31 -2.16
CA ASN A 205 -0.81 -35.63 -1.10
C ASN A 205 -1.57 -36.90 -1.50
N THR A 206 -0.87 -38.02 -1.45
CA THR A 206 -1.49 -39.32 -1.30
C THR A 206 -1.93 -39.31 0.15
N ARG A 207 -3.19 -38.99 0.39
CA ARG A 207 -3.82 -39.18 1.70
C ARG A 207 -3.78 -40.68 1.96
N VAL A 208 -2.66 -41.16 2.52
CA VAL A 208 -2.60 -42.49 3.08
C VAL A 208 -3.52 -42.43 4.28
N GLN A 209 -4.67 -43.10 4.19
CA GLN A 209 -5.47 -43.41 5.36
C GLN A 209 -4.68 -44.45 6.16
N THR A 210 -3.68 -44.02 6.92
CA THR A 210 -3.11 -44.86 7.96
C THR A 210 -4.06 -44.83 9.15
N SER A 211 -4.73 -45.95 9.41
CA SER A 211 -5.46 -46.19 10.67
C SER A 211 -4.50 -46.59 11.79
N GLU A 212 -3.29 -46.03 11.82
CA GLU A 212 -2.38 -46.25 12.92
C GLU A 212 -2.74 -45.27 14.03
N GLU A 213 -3.55 -45.75 14.96
CA GLU A 213 -3.80 -45.06 16.21
C GLU A 213 -2.46 -44.81 16.92
N PHE A 214 -2.22 -43.55 17.26
CA PHE A 214 -1.02 -43.14 17.99
C PHE A 214 -0.93 -43.96 19.29
N PRO A 215 0.18 -44.69 19.55
CA PRO A 215 0.28 -45.58 20.70
C PRO A 215 -0.08 -44.84 21.98
N ALA A 216 -1.01 -45.39 22.76
CA ALA A 216 -1.51 -44.74 23.99
C ALA A 216 -0.37 -44.40 24.96
N ASP A 217 0.64 -45.27 25.03
CA ASP A 217 1.82 -45.10 25.88
C ASP A 217 2.66 -43.88 25.47
N ALA A 218 2.83 -43.65 24.17
CA ALA A 218 3.55 -42.48 23.65
C ALA A 218 2.79 -41.17 23.91
N ARG A 219 1.45 -41.23 23.95
CA ARG A 219 0.59 -40.08 24.32
C ARG A 219 0.75 -39.70 25.78
N ILE A 220 0.81 -40.69 26.67
CA ILE A 220 0.96 -40.48 28.11
C ILE A 220 2.34 -39.87 28.41
N GLU A 221 3.41 -40.40 27.82
CA GLU A 221 4.77 -39.86 27.99
C GLU A 221 4.89 -38.40 27.51
N LEU A 222 4.19 -38.05 26.44
CA LEU A 222 4.15 -36.68 25.90
C LEU A 222 3.41 -35.71 26.83
N ILE A 223 2.28 -36.14 27.40
CA ILE A 223 1.50 -35.35 28.36
C ILE A 223 2.29 -35.14 29.66
N GLU A 224 2.99 -36.17 30.15
CA GLU A 224 3.86 -36.06 31.32
C GLU A 224 5.04 -35.10 31.08
N ARG A 225 5.65 -35.12 29.89
CA ARG A 225 6.71 -34.17 29.54
C ARG A 225 6.24 -32.72 29.37
N LEU A 226 5.01 -32.52 28.88
CA LEU A 226 4.42 -31.19 28.71
C LEU A 226 3.93 -30.57 30.02
N ASN A 227 3.50 -31.39 30.98
CA ASN A 227 3.07 -30.97 32.32
C ASN A 227 4.23 -30.80 33.31
N GLY A 228 5.49 -31.01 32.88
CA GLY A 228 6.65 -30.74 33.70
C GLY A 228 6.82 -29.24 33.94
N ASP A 229 6.81 -28.84 35.22
CA ASP A 229 6.84 -27.46 35.76
C ASP A 229 8.13 -26.67 35.49
N LYS A 230 8.84 -26.94 34.38
CA LYS A 230 10.02 -26.16 33.99
C LYS A 230 9.57 -24.97 33.14
N PRO A 231 9.86 -23.72 33.55
CA PRO A 231 9.64 -22.57 32.68
C PRO A 231 10.53 -22.73 31.45
N LEU A 232 9.92 -23.08 30.32
CA LEU A 232 10.61 -23.21 29.05
C LEU A 232 10.89 -21.79 28.54
N PHE A 233 12.05 -21.23 28.90
CA PHE A 233 12.53 -20.03 28.24
C PHE A 233 12.70 -20.35 26.75
N PRO A 234 12.29 -19.44 25.83
CA PRO A 234 12.38 -19.69 24.41
C PRO A 234 13.85 -19.75 23.99
N THR A 235 14.41 -20.96 24.00
CA THR A 235 15.73 -21.24 23.42
C THR A 235 15.59 -21.43 21.92
N LEU A 236 16.68 -21.22 21.20
CA LEU A 236 16.72 -21.40 19.74
C LEU A 236 16.24 -22.79 19.32
N ASP A 237 16.55 -23.80 20.13
CA ASP A 237 16.16 -25.19 19.89
C ASP A 237 14.64 -25.39 20.01
N VAL A 238 14.00 -24.76 21.00
CA VAL A 238 12.53 -24.81 21.18
C VAL A 238 11.84 -24.10 20.02
N ALA A 239 12.36 -22.97 19.57
CA ALA A 239 11.83 -22.23 18.43
C ALA A 239 11.97 -23.03 17.11
N ALA A 240 13.11 -23.69 16.91
CA ALA A 240 13.34 -24.58 15.78
C ALA A 240 12.39 -25.79 15.81
N LEU A 241 12.20 -26.41 16.98
CA LEU A 241 11.29 -27.53 17.17
C LEU A 241 9.83 -27.12 16.91
N ALA A 242 9.41 -25.94 17.39
CA ALA A 242 8.08 -25.40 17.13
C ALA A 242 7.85 -25.08 15.64
N MET A 243 8.88 -24.57 14.94
CA MET A 243 8.79 -24.36 13.48
C MET A 243 8.65 -25.67 12.71
N VAL A 244 9.45 -26.69 13.06
CA VAL A 244 9.37 -28.00 12.41
C VAL A 244 8.04 -28.69 12.73
N GLY A 245 7.60 -28.64 13.99
CA GLY A 245 6.31 -29.17 14.42
C GLY A 245 5.12 -28.48 13.74
N GLY A 246 5.15 -27.16 13.61
CA GLY A 246 4.13 -26.40 12.88
C GLY A 246 4.12 -26.70 11.37
N TYR A 247 5.29 -26.97 10.78
CA TYR A 247 5.39 -27.40 9.39
C TYR A 247 4.80 -28.80 9.18
N LEU A 248 5.11 -29.75 10.07
CA LEU A 248 4.57 -31.11 10.04
C LEU A 248 3.06 -31.14 10.25
N ALA A 249 2.54 -30.38 11.22
CA ALA A 249 1.10 -30.30 11.50
C ALA A 249 0.28 -29.67 10.36
N ARG A 250 0.93 -28.95 9.43
CA ARG A 250 0.31 -28.39 8.23
C ARG A 250 0.38 -29.35 7.04
N ALA A 251 1.28 -30.32 7.06
CA ALA A 251 1.50 -31.29 5.99
C ALA A 251 0.63 -32.57 6.14
N VAL A 252 0.10 -32.83 7.33
CA VAL A 252 -0.90 -33.88 7.62
C VAL A 252 -2.31 -33.32 7.49
#